data_AF-A0A7W0T503-F1
#
_entry.id   AF-A0A7W0T503-F1
#
_cell.length_a   1.000
_cell.length_b   1.000
_cell.length_c   1.000
_cell.angle_alpha   90.00
_cell.angle_beta   90.00
_cell.angle_gamma   90.00
#
_symmetry.space_group_name_H-M   'P 1'
#
loop_
_entity.id
_entity.type
_entity.pdbx_description
1 polymer ?
#
loop_
_entity_poly.entity_id
_entity_poly.type
_entity_poly.pdbx_seq_one_letter_code
_entity_poly.pdbx_strand_id
1 'polypeptide(L)'
;NFTRPLGETNRVFVACNSNPARQISRPQLSDDERTLTVEVIRALPMGTCTASWRVSEPDGRPAATGSFTFEVEAAPATTSPDTTSASTGDGDGDGGSSTDATGATTGGTEASGDGEGGGEGGGDEGDSAAAEVAPIGTFGSAWGLWLGRLLSIGGIAVVFGSLVLIAVAWPEGPEYIIAVRFIRAAWIVGLVGTVLYVAAATASATGGSLGSSINPVEWSDLLDAGWPGRAALARLLLVIAAGWVAFLPERAVESTTQLVGLGIPALAVATIGLTRTTGDLVALGIGMAVLHALAMAVWIGGALFVARIVLAGSGDEDLVHAVRGFSRLSMPAIAVTVVTGIVQLVRLDGGDLFTSGHGRVLLGKSLVVALAVFIAVAARQAVVTRLARAREMEAQDADRLRRAFAFDALLGLGALALTGWMLTYPTPNDTGAATTGDFAVTERVTDPESGVDIAVSLSPGRVGRNELMVEVFEPGEGLRGLEVTFIPPEGSDSPRITQAIGLNGEGLAVSSPGGGIPLADAGTWTMVINASTPDGSIAGGRNTFDVRRADGSLVDSVVGSDTDPTSATTTDDTATTTGSTATDTTGDG
;
A
#
# COMPACT_ATOMS: atom_id res chain seq x y z
N ASN A 1 8.11 -36.27 -14.86
CA ASN A 1 9.11 -37.36 -14.82
C ASN A 1 10.46 -36.75 -15.18
N PHE A 2 11.47 -36.97 -14.35
CA PHE A 2 12.79 -36.35 -14.41
C PHE A 2 13.86 -37.40 -14.76
N THR A 3 14.91 -37.00 -15.47
CA THR A 3 15.98 -37.90 -15.91
C THR A 3 16.92 -38.31 -14.77
N ARG A 4 16.91 -37.58 -13.65
CA ARG A 4 17.70 -37.85 -12.43
C ARG A 4 16.79 -37.99 -11.21
N PRO A 5 17.18 -38.77 -10.19
CA PRO A 5 16.51 -38.81 -8.90
C PRO A 5 16.41 -37.44 -8.24
N LEU A 6 15.32 -37.19 -7.54
CA LEU A 6 15.02 -35.97 -6.80
C LEU A 6 15.16 -36.20 -5.30
N GLY A 7 15.49 -35.14 -4.56
CA GLY A 7 15.41 -35.14 -3.09
C GLY A 7 14.00 -34.87 -2.58
N GLU A 8 13.83 -34.76 -1.26
CA GLU A 8 12.52 -34.67 -0.61
C GLU A 8 11.85 -33.28 -0.71
N THR A 9 12.61 -32.24 -1.08
CA THR A 9 12.12 -30.85 -1.08
C THR A 9 11.63 -30.43 -2.46
N ASN A 10 10.46 -30.93 -2.86
CA ASN A 10 9.84 -30.65 -4.15
C ASN A 10 8.58 -29.79 -4.02
N ARG A 11 8.38 -28.84 -4.94
CA ARG A 11 7.22 -27.95 -4.98
C ARG A 11 6.64 -27.88 -6.39
N VAL A 12 5.31 -27.85 -6.46
CA VAL A 12 4.54 -27.62 -7.70
C VAL A 12 3.47 -26.58 -7.41
N PHE A 13 3.26 -25.68 -8.36
CA PHE A 13 2.21 -24.66 -8.33
C PHE A 13 1.43 -24.72 -9.63
N VAL A 14 0.13 -24.47 -9.55
CA VAL A 14 -0.72 -24.28 -10.73
C VAL A 14 -1.45 -22.95 -10.54
N ALA A 15 -1.38 -22.06 -11.51
CA ALA A 15 -2.10 -20.80 -11.51
C ALA A 15 -2.95 -20.71 -12.77
N CYS A 16 -4.19 -20.24 -12.65
CA CYS A 16 -5.13 -20.12 -13.78
C CYS A 16 -5.70 -18.71 -13.81
N ASN A 17 -5.75 -18.09 -14.99
CA ASN A 17 -6.31 -16.74 -15.19
C ASN A 17 -5.75 -15.68 -14.21
N SER A 18 -4.44 -15.76 -13.89
CA SER A 18 -3.74 -14.87 -12.96
C SER A 18 -4.19 -14.93 -11.50
N ASN A 19 -5.02 -15.92 -11.13
CA ASN A 19 -5.30 -16.27 -9.73
C ASN A 19 -4.38 -17.45 -9.32
N PRO A 20 -3.68 -17.41 -8.18
CA PRO A 20 -2.98 -18.59 -7.65
C PRO A 20 -4.02 -19.67 -7.34
N ALA A 21 -4.23 -20.60 -8.27
CA ALA A 21 -5.15 -21.70 -8.11
C ALA A 21 -4.58 -22.72 -7.10
N ARG A 22 -4.93 -22.55 -5.82
CA ARG A 22 -4.70 -23.52 -4.75
C ARG A 22 -5.60 -24.74 -4.89
N GLN A 23 -5.39 -25.54 -5.94
CA GLN A 23 -6.28 -26.67 -6.23
C GLN A 23 -5.52 -27.96 -6.48
N ILE A 24 -4.33 -28.07 -5.88
CA ILE A 24 -3.50 -29.26 -5.99
C ILE A 24 -3.04 -29.82 -4.64
N SER A 25 -2.90 -31.14 -4.56
CA SER A 25 -2.35 -31.84 -3.40
C SER A 25 -0.87 -31.53 -3.18
N ARG A 26 -0.34 -31.97 -2.03
CA ARG A 26 1.12 -32.04 -1.84
C ARG A 26 1.75 -32.92 -2.93
N PRO A 27 2.87 -32.51 -3.53
CA PRO A 27 3.59 -33.33 -4.49
C PRO A 27 4.03 -34.65 -3.85
N GLN A 28 3.68 -35.77 -4.48
CA GLN A 28 4.08 -37.11 -4.09
C GLN A 28 5.24 -37.55 -4.97
N LEU A 29 6.37 -37.91 -4.36
CA LEU A 29 7.52 -38.46 -5.05
C LEU A 29 7.36 -39.98 -5.14
N SER A 30 7.56 -40.54 -6.33
CA SER A 30 7.54 -41.99 -6.55
C SER A 30 8.73 -42.70 -5.92
N ASP A 31 8.59 -44.01 -5.70
CA ASP A 31 9.65 -44.87 -5.12
C ASP A 31 10.96 -44.86 -5.93
N ASP A 32 10.91 -44.56 -7.23
CA ASP A 32 12.10 -44.43 -8.09
C ASP A 32 12.74 -43.03 -8.07
N GLU A 33 12.20 -42.13 -7.23
CA GLU A 33 12.59 -40.74 -7.01
C GLU A 33 12.59 -39.88 -8.27
N ARG A 34 11.97 -40.31 -9.37
CA ARG A 34 12.00 -39.62 -10.67
C ARG A 34 10.67 -39.06 -11.10
N THR A 35 9.57 -39.45 -10.46
CA THR A 35 8.23 -39.00 -10.82
C THR A 35 7.61 -38.22 -9.68
N LEU A 36 7.25 -36.98 -9.96
CA LEU A 36 6.49 -36.13 -9.07
C LEU A 36 5.03 -36.12 -9.54
N THR A 37 4.12 -36.53 -8.66
CA THR A 37 2.67 -36.59 -8.94
C THR A 37 1.94 -35.60 -8.06
N VAL A 38 0.95 -34.93 -8.64
CA VAL A 38 0.15 -33.91 -7.97
C VAL A 38 -1.30 -34.13 -8.37
N GLU A 39 -2.18 -34.29 -7.39
CA GLU A 39 -3.61 -34.48 -7.63
C GLU A 39 -4.33 -33.13 -7.69
N VAL A 40 -5.25 -32.97 -8.63
CA VAL A 40 -6.12 -31.80 -8.72
C VAL A 40 -7.33 -32.02 -7.80
N ILE A 41 -7.29 -31.43 -6.60
CA ILE A 41 -8.26 -31.69 -5.52
C ILE A 41 -9.59 -30.94 -5.69
N ARG A 42 -9.61 -29.90 -6.54
CA ARG A 42 -10.83 -29.18 -6.95
C ARG A 42 -10.70 -28.79 -8.42
N ALA A 43 -11.83 -28.71 -9.12
CA ALA A 43 -11.83 -28.48 -10.56
C ALA A 43 -11.29 -27.09 -10.95
N LEU A 44 -10.33 -27.08 -11.87
CA LEU A 44 -9.67 -25.87 -12.37
C LEU A 44 -10.65 -24.98 -13.16
N PRO A 45 -10.54 -23.65 -13.02
CA PRO A 45 -11.38 -22.73 -13.78
C PRO A 45 -11.04 -22.76 -15.28
N MET A 46 -12.05 -22.53 -16.12
CA MET A 46 -11.88 -22.45 -17.58
C MET A 46 -10.91 -21.32 -17.95
N GLY A 47 -9.98 -21.57 -18.87
CA GLY A 47 -9.01 -20.60 -19.34
C GLY A 47 -7.55 -21.07 -19.29
N THR A 48 -6.61 -20.14 -19.41
CA THR A 48 -5.18 -20.44 -19.47
C THR A 48 -4.61 -20.68 -18.08
N CYS A 49 -3.93 -21.81 -17.91
CA CYS A 49 -3.27 -22.20 -16.68
C CYS A 49 -1.76 -22.41 -16.90
N THR A 50 -0.96 -22.07 -15.91
CA THR A 50 0.48 -22.32 -15.88
C THR A 50 0.81 -23.20 -14.70
N ALA A 51 1.40 -24.36 -14.96
CA ALA A 51 2.02 -25.20 -13.95
C ALA A 51 3.51 -24.85 -13.84
N SER A 52 4.01 -24.61 -12.64
CA SER A 52 5.42 -24.39 -12.36
C SER A 52 5.91 -25.33 -11.26
N TRP A 53 7.19 -25.70 -11.29
CA TRP A 53 7.77 -26.60 -10.31
C TRP A 53 9.20 -26.22 -9.96
N ARG A 54 9.61 -26.66 -8.78
CA ARG A 54 10.97 -26.66 -8.27
C ARG A 54 11.25 -28.00 -7.60
N VAL A 55 12.38 -28.59 -7.93
CA VAL A 55 12.79 -29.87 -7.36
C VAL A 55 14.17 -29.76 -6.74
N SER A 56 14.47 -30.59 -5.74
CA SER A 56 15.78 -30.68 -5.10
C SER A 56 16.57 -31.90 -5.60
N GLU A 57 17.89 -31.87 -5.46
CA GLU A 57 18.75 -33.05 -5.57
C GLU A 57 18.65 -33.90 -4.27
N PRO A 58 19.04 -35.19 -4.29
CA PRO A 58 19.00 -36.06 -3.11
C PRO A 58 19.81 -35.55 -1.90
N ASP A 59 20.76 -34.66 -2.12
CA ASP A 59 21.56 -34.02 -1.07
C ASP A 59 20.91 -32.73 -0.50
N GLY A 60 19.67 -32.43 -0.90
CA GLY A 60 18.88 -31.29 -0.45
C GLY A 60 19.19 -29.97 -1.18
N ARG A 61 20.13 -29.96 -2.14
CA ARG A 61 20.42 -28.74 -2.92
C ARG A 61 19.32 -28.49 -3.96
N PRO A 62 19.04 -27.23 -4.33
CA PRO A 62 18.12 -26.94 -5.44
C PRO A 62 18.62 -27.56 -6.74
N ALA A 63 17.76 -28.33 -7.42
CA ALA A 63 18.10 -28.97 -8.70
C ALA A 63 17.59 -28.15 -9.89
N ALA A 64 16.38 -28.46 -10.35
CA ALA A 64 15.78 -27.89 -11.55
C ALA A 64 14.47 -27.17 -11.23
N THR A 65 14.22 -26.10 -11.99
CA THR A 65 12.94 -25.40 -12.01
C THR A 65 12.39 -25.40 -13.43
N GLY A 66 11.08 -25.43 -13.58
CA GLY A 66 10.45 -25.32 -14.89
C GLY A 66 8.99 -24.90 -14.80
N SER A 67 8.43 -24.58 -15.96
CA SER A 67 7.02 -24.27 -16.10
C SER A 67 6.50 -24.70 -17.47
N PHE A 68 5.22 -25.03 -17.55
CA PHE A 68 4.50 -25.16 -18.81
C PHE A 68 3.10 -24.56 -18.69
N THR A 69 2.55 -24.15 -19.82
CA THR A 69 1.20 -23.59 -19.93
C THR A 69 0.27 -24.61 -20.57
N PHE A 70 -0.96 -24.68 -20.10
CA PHE A 70 -2.04 -25.51 -20.63
C PHE A 70 -3.36 -24.75 -20.58
N GLU A 71 -4.36 -25.20 -21.33
CA GLU A 71 -5.68 -24.56 -21.41
C GLU A 71 -6.76 -25.51 -20.88
N VAL A 72 -7.65 -24.99 -20.04
CA VAL A 72 -8.81 -25.71 -19.50
C VAL A 72 -10.04 -25.28 -20.29
N GLU A 73 -10.52 -26.15 -21.17
CA GLU A 73 -11.57 -25.83 -22.16
C GLU A 73 -13.01 -25.94 -21.63
N ALA A 74 -13.23 -26.46 -20.41
CA ALA A 74 -14.56 -26.63 -19.84
C ALA A 74 -14.58 -26.38 -18.32
N ALA A 75 -15.61 -25.66 -17.85
CA ALA A 75 -15.94 -25.54 -16.42
C ALA A 75 -16.38 -26.90 -15.84
N PRO A 76 -16.18 -27.17 -14.52
CA PRO A 76 -16.64 -28.41 -13.91
C PRO A 76 -18.11 -28.67 -14.17
N ALA A 77 -18.43 -29.89 -14.60
CA ALA A 77 -19.81 -30.35 -14.63
C ALA A 77 -20.38 -30.25 -13.20
N THR A 78 -21.47 -29.52 -13.06
CA THR A 78 -22.25 -29.49 -11.81
C THR A 78 -22.88 -30.87 -11.65
N THR A 79 -22.25 -31.75 -10.88
CA THR A 79 -22.92 -32.94 -10.38
C THR A 79 -23.88 -32.49 -9.28
N SER A 80 -25.14 -32.29 -9.67
CA SER A 80 -26.25 -32.26 -8.71
C SER A 80 -26.20 -33.55 -7.88
N PRO A 81 -26.42 -33.51 -6.55
CA PRO A 81 -26.48 -34.73 -5.77
C PRO A 81 -27.58 -35.63 -6.33
N ASP A 82 -27.25 -36.90 -6.50
CA ASP A 82 -28.14 -37.97 -6.97
C ASP A 82 -29.53 -37.85 -6.33
N THR A 83 -30.52 -37.44 -7.12
CA THR A 83 -31.91 -37.75 -6.80
C THR A 83 -32.13 -39.18 -7.25
N THR A 84 -32.00 -40.11 -6.30
CA THR A 84 -32.41 -41.50 -6.48
C THR A 84 -33.86 -41.50 -6.98
N SER A 85 -34.06 -41.89 -8.24
CA SER A 85 -35.37 -42.15 -8.79
C SER A 85 -35.94 -43.38 -8.11
N ALA A 86 -36.82 -43.17 -7.13
CA ALA A 86 -37.77 -44.18 -6.67
C ALA A 86 -39.08 -43.99 -7.44
N SER A 87 -39.41 -45.03 -8.19
CA SER A 87 -40.63 -45.25 -8.96
C SER A 87 -41.91 -45.00 -8.14
N THR A 88 -42.85 -44.29 -8.78
CA THR A 88 -44.32 -44.52 -8.84
C THR A 88 -45.00 -45.23 -7.66
N GLY A 89 -45.89 -44.49 -6.99
CA GLY A 89 -46.97 -45.00 -6.14
C GLY A 89 -48.04 -43.91 -5.94
N ASP A 90 -49.26 -44.22 -6.39
CA ASP A 90 -50.47 -43.39 -6.38
C ASP A 90 -50.86 -42.80 -5.00
N GLY A 91 -51.58 -41.67 -5.01
CA GLY A 91 -52.34 -41.20 -3.84
C GLY A 91 -52.81 -39.75 -3.92
N ASP A 92 -54.13 -39.58 -4.04
CA ASP A 92 -54.95 -38.36 -4.06
C ASP A 92 -54.66 -37.30 -2.96
N GLY A 93 -55.05 -36.05 -3.25
CA GLY A 93 -55.64 -35.17 -2.22
C GLY A 93 -55.17 -33.72 -2.13
N ASP A 94 -55.90 -32.84 -2.83
CA ASP A 94 -56.52 -31.59 -2.32
C ASP A 94 -55.70 -30.42 -1.70
N GLY A 95 -56.02 -29.20 -2.15
CA GLY A 95 -56.31 -28.06 -1.25
C GLY A 95 -55.27 -26.95 -1.00
N GLY A 96 -55.53 -25.75 -1.57
CA GLY A 96 -55.37 -24.41 -0.92
C GLY A 96 -53.96 -23.80 -0.84
N SER A 97 -53.61 -22.73 -1.55
CA SER A 97 -54.01 -21.30 -1.42
C SER A 97 -53.40 -20.52 -0.24
N SER A 98 -52.63 -19.48 -0.59
CA SER A 98 -52.52 -18.14 0.03
C SER A 98 -51.92 -18.01 1.45
N THR A 99 -51.19 -16.96 1.87
CA THR A 99 -51.15 -15.53 1.50
C THR A 99 -50.04 -14.85 2.32
N ASP A 100 -49.45 -13.78 1.76
CA ASP A 100 -49.14 -12.45 2.34
C ASP A 100 -48.33 -12.28 3.64
N ALA A 101 -47.71 -11.13 3.95
CA ALA A 101 -47.15 -9.97 3.23
C ALA A 101 -46.68 -8.95 4.31
N THR A 102 -45.67 -8.16 3.95
CA THR A 102 -45.50 -6.70 4.26
C THR A 102 -45.19 -6.12 5.65
N GLY A 103 -44.24 -5.16 5.61
CA GLY A 103 -44.27 -3.83 6.26
C GLY A 103 -43.18 -3.62 7.34
N ALA A 104 -42.03 -2.95 7.14
CA ALA A 104 -41.71 -1.57 6.74
C ALA A 104 -42.11 -0.47 7.74
N THR A 105 -41.15 0.22 8.39
CA THR A 105 -41.01 1.71 8.43
C THR A 105 -39.78 2.23 9.24
N THR A 106 -39.52 3.52 9.05
CA THR A 106 -38.29 4.35 9.12
C THR A 106 -38.23 5.40 10.26
N GLY A 107 -37.03 6.00 10.48
CA GLY A 107 -36.76 7.34 11.06
C GLY A 107 -35.75 7.30 12.25
N GLY A 108 -34.80 8.20 12.54
CA GLY A 108 -34.34 9.50 12.01
C GLY A 108 -33.78 10.40 13.17
N THR A 109 -32.50 10.79 13.10
CA THR A 109 -31.91 12.13 13.44
C THR A 109 -31.50 12.59 14.88
N GLU A 110 -30.23 13.05 14.99
CA GLU A 110 -29.56 14.16 15.77
C GLU A 110 -29.14 14.14 17.29
N ALA A 111 -27.81 14.27 17.50
CA ALA A 111 -27.02 15.37 18.14
C ALA A 111 -26.76 15.54 19.68
N SER A 112 -25.45 15.65 20.02
CA SER A 112 -24.73 16.57 20.96
C SER A 112 -24.56 16.31 22.48
N GLY A 113 -23.30 16.41 22.98
CA GLY A 113 -22.89 17.30 24.08
C GLY A 113 -22.45 16.75 25.47
N ASP A 114 -21.13 16.75 25.73
CA ASP A 114 -20.30 17.01 26.95
C ASP A 114 -20.77 16.78 28.42
N GLY A 115 -19.84 16.26 29.27
CA GLY A 115 -19.77 16.61 30.71
C GLY A 115 -19.28 15.52 31.70
N GLU A 116 -18.17 15.76 32.39
CA GLU A 116 -17.53 14.96 33.46
C GLU A 116 -18.33 14.84 34.79
N GLY A 117 -18.06 13.79 35.57
CA GLY A 117 -18.34 13.73 37.02
C GLY A 117 -18.50 12.31 37.59
N GLY A 118 -17.59 11.89 38.48
CA GLY A 118 -17.40 10.50 38.93
C GLY A 118 -18.37 9.92 39.97
N GLY A 119 -18.19 8.63 40.26
CA GLY A 119 -18.85 7.90 41.35
C GLY A 119 -18.70 6.37 41.20
N GLU A 120 -17.89 5.76 42.07
CA GLU A 120 -17.60 4.32 42.14
C GLU A 120 -18.83 3.47 42.52
N GLY A 121 -18.86 2.23 42.01
CA GLY A 121 -19.74 1.16 42.47
C GLY A 121 -19.56 -0.11 41.62
N GLY A 122 -18.85 -1.10 42.16
CA GLY A 122 -18.47 -2.33 41.46
C GLY A 122 -19.61 -3.30 41.17
N GLY A 123 -19.37 -4.15 40.18
CA GLY A 123 -20.21 -5.27 39.78
C GLY A 123 -19.59 -5.95 38.57
N ASP A 124 -18.93 -7.08 38.83
CA ASP A 124 -18.26 -7.97 37.90
C ASP A 124 -19.31 -8.72 37.06
N GLU A 125 -19.25 -8.64 35.72
CA GLU A 125 -19.82 -9.64 34.81
C GLU A 125 -19.22 -9.44 33.41
N GLY A 126 -18.50 -10.47 32.96
CA GLY A 126 -17.74 -10.46 31.72
C GLY A 126 -18.64 -10.42 30.49
N ASP A 127 -18.40 -9.44 29.64
CA ASP A 127 -18.80 -9.49 28.24
C ASP A 127 -17.61 -9.02 27.41
N SER A 128 -16.97 -9.99 26.75
CA SER A 128 -15.87 -9.77 25.81
C SER A 128 -16.41 -9.06 24.59
N ALA A 129 -16.43 -7.72 24.67
CA ALA A 129 -16.63 -6.84 23.54
C ALA A 129 -15.58 -7.17 22.47
N ALA A 130 -16.06 -7.54 21.28
CA ALA A 130 -15.24 -7.69 20.09
C ALA A 130 -14.46 -6.39 19.87
N ALA A 131 -13.16 -6.43 20.16
CA ALA A 131 -12.23 -5.38 19.78
C ALA A 131 -12.20 -5.35 18.24
N GLU A 132 -12.79 -4.31 17.69
CA GLU A 132 -12.65 -3.94 16.28
C GLU A 132 -11.15 -3.70 16.01
N VAL A 133 -10.52 -4.65 15.32
CA VAL A 133 -9.08 -4.60 15.00
C VAL A 133 -8.87 -3.54 13.93
N ALA A 134 -8.60 -2.31 14.35
CA ALA A 134 -8.00 -1.29 13.50
C ALA A 134 -6.58 -1.75 13.10
N PRO A 135 -6.15 -1.55 11.84
CA PRO A 135 -4.78 -1.83 11.45
C PRO A 135 -3.86 -0.77 12.09
N ILE A 136 -3.28 -1.10 13.23
CA ILE A 136 -2.32 -0.23 13.93
C ILE A 136 -0.93 -0.54 13.37
N GLY A 137 -0.55 0.14 12.29
CA GLY A 137 0.84 0.61 12.23
C GLY A 137 1.05 1.54 13.42
N THR A 138 2.18 1.48 14.12
CA THR A 138 2.55 2.33 15.26
C THR A 138 1.82 3.67 15.19
N PHE A 139 0.89 3.93 16.12
CA PHE A 139 -0.15 4.97 16.02
C PHE A 139 0.35 6.35 15.53
N GLY A 140 1.66 6.65 15.66
CA GLY A 140 2.35 7.85 15.18
C GLY A 140 2.79 7.89 13.70
N SER A 141 3.15 6.78 13.03
CA SER A 141 3.67 6.82 11.65
C SER A 141 2.57 6.71 10.59
N ALA A 142 1.53 5.90 10.84
CA ALA A 142 0.40 5.70 9.91
C ALA A 142 -0.42 6.99 9.72
N TRP A 143 -0.74 7.71 10.81
CA TRP A 143 -1.44 8.99 10.70
C TRP A 143 -0.55 10.07 10.07
N GLY A 144 0.75 10.07 10.37
CA GLY A 144 1.72 11.01 9.81
C GLY A 144 1.86 10.83 8.30
N LEU A 145 1.89 9.58 7.82
CA LEU A 145 1.86 9.22 6.40
C LEU A 145 0.57 9.69 5.73
N TRP A 146 -0.58 9.39 6.33
CA TRP A 146 -1.89 9.78 5.80
C TRP A 146 -2.03 11.30 5.70
N LEU A 147 -1.76 12.02 6.79
CA LEU A 147 -1.89 13.47 6.85
C LEU A 147 -0.85 14.15 5.96
N GLY A 148 0.41 13.71 6.03
CA GLY A 148 1.48 14.23 5.18
C GLY A 148 1.11 14.10 3.71
N ARG A 149 0.58 12.94 3.29
CA ARG A 149 0.11 12.71 1.93
C ARG A 149 -1.06 13.64 1.56
N LEU A 150 -2.05 13.78 2.43
CA LEU A 150 -3.20 14.68 2.19
C LEU A 150 -2.76 16.14 2.01
N LEU A 151 -1.92 16.65 2.91
CA LEU A 151 -1.42 18.03 2.87
C LEU A 151 -0.45 18.25 1.71
N SER A 152 0.44 17.31 1.43
CA SER A 152 1.38 17.34 0.30
C SER A 152 0.62 17.42 -1.02
N ILE A 153 -0.30 16.49 -1.27
CA ILE A 153 -1.07 16.40 -2.51
C ILE A 153 -2.03 17.58 -2.63
N GLY A 154 -2.79 17.88 -1.57
CA GLY A 154 -3.76 18.97 -1.57
C GLY A 154 -3.09 20.33 -1.77
N GLY A 155 -2.00 20.62 -1.04
CA GLY A 155 -1.29 21.88 -1.14
C GLY A 155 -0.70 22.13 -2.53
N ILE A 156 0.01 21.15 -3.10
CA ILE A 156 0.60 21.30 -4.44
C ILE A 156 -0.46 21.31 -5.55
N ALA A 157 -1.56 20.57 -5.38
CA ALA A 157 -2.70 20.60 -6.29
C ALA A 157 -3.36 21.98 -6.33
N VAL A 158 -3.53 22.63 -5.17
CA VAL A 158 -4.05 23.99 -5.08
C VAL A 158 -3.11 24.98 -5.75
N VAL A 159 -1.80 24.91 -5.47
CA VAL A 159 -0.81 25.77 -6.15
C VAL A 159 -0.88 25.61 -7.67
N PHE A 160 -0.85 24.37 -8.18
CA PHE A 160 -0.91 24.12 -9.61
C PHE A 160 -2.23 24.60 -10.23
N GLY A 161 -3.38 24.25 -9.62
CA GLY A 161 -4.70 24.65 -10.11
C GLY A 161 -4.89 26.18 -10.13
N SER A 162 -4.42 26.88 -9.10
CA SER A 162 -4.40 28.35 -9.06
C SER A 162 -3.58 28.95 -10.20
N LEU A 163 -2.37 28.45 -10.43
CA LEU A 163 -1.47 28.98 -11.46
C LEU A 163 -1.99 28.70 -12.87
N VAL A 164 -2.59 27.53 -13.12
CA VAL A 164 -3.24 27.25 -14.42
C VAL A 164 -4.41 28.20 -14.64
N LEU A 165 -5.23 28.46 -13.62
CA LEU A 165 -6.32 29.43 -13.75
C LEU A 165 -5.80 30.84 -14.08
N ILE A 166 -4.78 31.30 -13.34
CA ILE A 166 -4.15 32.60 -13.57
C ILE A 166 -3.60 32.68 -15.00
N ALA A 167 -2.83 31.69 -15.43
CA ALA A 167 -2.19 31.69 -16.74
C ALA A 167 -3.18 31.66 -17.92
N VAL A 168 -4.34 30.99 -17.76
CA VAL A 168 -5.27 30.73 -18.87
C VAL A 168 -6.49 31.65 -18.87
N ALA A 169 -6.95 32.11 -17.70
CA ALA A 169 -8.26 32.74 -17.55
C ALA A 169 -8.27 34.04 -16.75
N TRP A 170 -7.23 34.30 -15.93
CA TRP A 170 -7.17 35.49 -15.08
C TRP A 170 -5.73 35.97 -14.89
N PRO A 171 -5.09 36.49 -15.97
CA PRO A 171 -3.70 36.94 -15.92
C PRO A 171 -3.46 38.12 -14.97
N GLU A 172 -4.51 38.86 -14.60
CA GLU A 172 -4.50 39.95 -13.61
C GLU A 172 -4.40 39.43 -12.17
N GLY A 173 -4.63 38.13 -11.92
CA GLY A 173 -4.62 37.53 -10.58
C GLY A 173 -3.39 37.85 -9.71
N PRO A 174 -2.15 37.89 -10.23
CA PRO A 174 -0.96 38.29 -9.48
C PRO A 174 -0.99 39.73 -8.95
N GLU A 175 -1.78 40.63 -9.54
CA GLU A 175 -1.94 42.01 -9.08
C GLU A 175 -2.71 42.07 -7.75
N TYR A 176 -3.51 41.04 -7.46
CA TYR A 176 -4.25 40.91 -6.22
C TYR A 176 -3.39 40.30 -5.12
N ILE A 177 -3.00 41.12 -4.14
CA ILE A 177 -2.19 40.69 -2.97
C ILE A 177 -2.81 39.48 -2.25
N ILE A 178 -4.15 39.40 -2.19
CA ILE A 178 -4.84 38.28 -1.55
C ILE A 178 -4.62 36.95 -2.30
N ALA A 179 -4.58 36.98 -3.63
CA ALA A 179 -4.27 35.81 -4.46
C ALA A 179 -2.84 35.32 -4.21
N VAL A 180 -1.87 36.25 -4.22
CA VAL A 180 -0.45 35.95 -3.94
C VAL A 180 -0.29 35.35 -2.53
N ARG A 181 -0.93 35.94 -1.52
CA ARG A 181 -0.90 35.43 -0.13
C ARG A 181 -1.49 34.01 -0.03
N PHE A 182 -2.59 33.76 -0.75
CA PHE A 182 -3.22 32.44 -0.76
C PHE A 182 -2.32 31.37 -1.40
N ILE A 183 -1.72 31.67 -2.56
CA ILE A 183 -0.81 30.73 -3.23
C ILE A 183 0.41 30.43 -2.35
N ARG A 184 0.99 31.45 -1.70
CA ARG A 184 2.09 31.26 -0.73
C ARG A 184 1.66 30.39 0.44
N ALA A 185 0.47 30.62 1.01
CA ALA A 185 -0.05 29.81 2.11
C ALA A 185 -0.29 28.35 1.67
N ALA A 186 -0.89 28.13 0.50
CA ALA A 186 -1.09 26.80 -0.07
C ALA A 186 0.24 26.08 -0.31
N TRP A 187 1.26 26.80 -0.79
CA TRP A 187 2.60 26.27 -0.96
C TRP A 187 3.26 25.92 0.37
N ILE A 188 3.15 26.76 1.41
CA ILE A 188 3.67 26.46 2.76
C ILE A 188 3.01 25.18 3.30
N VAL A 189 1.69 25.06 3.19
CA VAL A 189 0.95 23.85 3.60
C VAL A 189 1.42 22.63 2.81
N GLY A 190 1.59 22.77 1.49
CA GLY A 190 2.13 21.71 0.63
C GLY A 190 3.55 21.29 0.99
N LEU A 191 4.43 22.25 1.32
CA LEU A 191 5.80 22.00 1.74
C LEU A 191 5.84 21.28 3.09
N VAL A 192 5.13 21.80 4.10
CA VAL A 192 5.03 21.17 5.43
C VAL A 192 4.45 19.76 5.32
N GLY A 193 3.39 19.59 4.52
CA GLY A 193 2.81 18.29 4.23
C GLY A 193 3.78 17.34 3.55
N THR A 194 4.58 17.83 2.59
CA THR A 194 5.58 17.01 1.89
C THR A 194 6.74 16.62 2.81
N VAL A 195 7.20 17.50 3.69
CA VAL A 195 8.20 17.18 4.72
C VAL A 195 7.65 16.14 5.69
N LEU A 196 6.41 16.31 6.17
CA LEU A 196 5.74 15.32 7.03
C LEU A 196 5.60 13.96 6.33
N TYR A 197 5.23 13.96 5.04
CA TYR A 197 5.14 12.74 4.24
C TYR A 197 6.49 12.04 4.09
N VAL A 198 7.57 12.78 3.80
CA VAL A 198 8.93 12.24 3.67
C VAL A 198 9.41 11.69 5.01
N ALA A 199 9.24 12.44 6.10
CA ALA A 199 9.61 11.97 7.43
C ALA A 199 8.86 10.70 7.85
N ALA A 200 7.56 10.65 7.60
CA ALA A 200 6.74 9.48 7.90
C ALA A 200 7.06 8.29 7.00
N ALA A 201 7.42 8.54 5.72
CA ALA A 201 7.91 7.52 4.80
C ALA A 201 9.27 6.96 5.23
N THR A 202 10.20 7.82 5.67
CA THR A 202 11.49 7.40 6.22
C THR A 202 11.28 6.56 7.48
N ALA A 203 10.46 7.03 8.43
CA ALA A 203 10.14 6.27 9.64
C ALA A 203 9.56 4.89 9.31
N SER A 204 8.68 4.81 8.30
CA SER A 204 8.14 3.52 7.83
C SER A 204 9.18 2.64 7.14
N ALA A 205 10.19 3.23 6.49
CA ALA A 205 11.23 2.51 5.77
C ALA A 205 12.31 1.95 6.72
N THR A 206 12.65 2.70 7.78
CA THR A 206 13.74 2.41 8.73
C THR A 206 13.28 1.78 10.05
N GLY A 207 11.97 1.80 10.34
CA GLY A 207 11.44 1.38 11.64
C GLY A 207 11.64 2.42 12.76
N GLY A 208 12.11 3.61 12.42
CA GLY A 208 12.31 4.72 13.35
C GLY A 208 11.00 5.41 13.78
N SER A 209 11.14 6.37 14.70
CA SER A 209 10.01 7.22 15.12
C SER A 209 9.79 8.37 14.13
N LEU A 210 8.58 8.91 14.07
CA LEU A 210 8.30 10.11 13.26
C LEU A 210 9.20 11.30 13.66
N GLY A 211 9.51 11.43 14.96
CA GLY A 211 10.34 12.52 15.48
C GLY A 211 11.80 12.45 15.04
N SER A 212 12.39 11.25 15.04
CA SER A 212 13.77 11.05 14.55
C SER A 212 13.86 11.28 13.04
N SER A 213 12.87 10.82 12.29
CA SER A 213 12.88 10.85 10.82
C SER A 213 12.54 12.21 10.19
N ILE A 214 12.31 13.25 11.00
CA ILE A 214 12.33 14.64 10.52
C ILE A 214 13.75 15.06 10.10
N ASN A 215 14.79 14.39 10.60
CA ASN A 215 16.18 14.68 10.25
C ASN A 215 16.45 14.39 8.75
N PRO A 216 16.84 15.40 7.95
CA PRO A 216 17.10 15.23 6.52
C PRO A 216 18.22 14.24 6.19
N VAL A 217 19.11 13.95 7.14
CA VAL A 217 20.20 12.98 6.96
C VAL A 217 19.64 11.57 6.76
N GLU A 218 18.52 11.21 7.40
CA GLU A 218 17.88 9.89 7.28
C GLU A 218 17.09 9.72 5.97
N TRP A 219 16.89 10.80 5.20
CA TRP A 219 16.08 10.74 3.99
C TRP A 219 16.77 10.03 2.82
N SER A 220 18.10 9.83 2.90
CA SER A 220 18.83 9.02 1.90
C SER A 220 18.30 7.59 1.81
N ASP A 221 17.78 7.05 2.91
CA ASP A 221 17.27 5.67 2.98
C ASP A 221 16.05 5.47 2.05
N LEU A 222 15.35 6.56 1.69
CA LEU A 222 14.26 6.51 0.71
C LEU A 222 14.74 6.27 -0.73
N LEU A 223 16.02 6.50 -1.04
CA LEU A 223 16.58 6.16 -2.35
C LEU A 223 16.66 4.64 -2.57
N ASP A 224 16.85 3.91 -1.46
CA ASP A 224 16.94 2.45 -1.41
C ASP A 224 15.57 1.80 -1.15
N ALA A 225 14.58 2.57 -0.66
CA ALA A 225 13.18 2.15 -0.50
C ALA A 225 12.38 2.05 -1.82
N GLY A 226 13.06 1.99 -2.97
CA GLY A 226 12.44 1.83 -4.29
C GLY A 226 11.81 3.10 -4.87
N TRP A 227 10.97 2.91 -5.89
CA TRP A 227 10.34 4.02 -6.62
C TRP A 227 9.44 4.92 -5.77
N PRO A 228 8.61 4.41 -4.84
CA PRO A 228 7.81 5.26 -3.97
C PRO A 228 8.64 6.24 -3.13
N GLY A 229 9.79 5.80 -2.60
CA GLY A 229 10.72 6.64 -1.84
C GLY A 229 11.40 7.69 -2.71
N ARG A 230 11.93 7.28 -3.88
CA ARG A 230 12.52 8.21 -4.88
C ARG A 230 11.51 9.27 -5.35
N ALA A 231 10.26 8.87 -5.59
CA ALA A 231 9.19 9.79 -5.98
C ALA A 231 8.84 10.79 -4.86
N ALA A 232 8.91 10.37 -3.59
CA ALA A 232 8.73 11.26 -2.44
C ALA A 232 9.82 12.34 -2.37
N LEU A 233 11.08 11.96 -2.54
CA LEU A 233 12.21 12.90 -2.57
C LEU A 233 12.15 13.84 -3.78
N ALA A 234 11.84 13.30 -4.96
CA ALA A 234 11.65 14.10 -6.17
C ALA A 234 10.52 15.12 -5.98
N ARG A 235 9.40 14.73 -5.34
CA ARG A 235 8.32 15.66 -4.99
C ARG A 235 8.80 16.75 -4.06
N LEU A 236 9.55 16.41 -3.01
CA LEU A 236 10.07 17.40 -2.07
C LEU A 236 10.91 18.46 -2.78
N LEU A 237 11.84 18.04 -3.65
CA LEU A 237 12.66 18.96 -4.43
C LEU A 237 11.83 19.84 -5.36
N LEU A 238 10.84 19.26 -6.06
CA LEU A 238 9.96 19.99 -6.96
C LEU A 238 9.01 20.95 -6.22
N VAL A 239 8.54 20.58 -5.02
CA VAL A 239 7.73 21.45 -4.16
C VAL A 239 8.59 22.61 -3.66
N ILE A 240 9.83 22.38 -3.22
CA ILE A 240 10.77 23.46 -2.86
C ILE A 240 10.98 24.39 -4.05
N ALA A 241 11.25 23.83 -5.24
CA ALA A 241 11.43 24.61 -6.46
C ALA A 241 10.17 25.40 -6.87
N ALA A 242 8.98 24.83 -6.66
CA ALA A 242 7.70 25.51 -6.90
C ALA A 242 7.52 26.77 -6.02
N GLY A 243 8.31 26.93 -4.96
CA GLY A 243 8.36 28.15 -4.17
C GLY A 243 8.70 29.37 -5.02
N TRP A 244 9.56 29.23 -6.04
CA TRP A 244 9.92 30.32 -6.93
C TRP A 244 8.68 30.97 -7.60
N VAL A 245 7.79 30.15 -8.18
CA VAL A 245 6.55 30.64 -8.80
C VAL A 245 5.46 30.94 -7.77
N ALA A 246 5.42 30.25 -6.63
CA ALA A 246 4.43 30.51 -5.58
C ALA A 246 4.63 31.89 -4.92
N PHE A 247 5.89 32.35 -4.81
CA PHE A 247 6.18 33.69 -4.29
C PHE A 247 6.10 34.78 -5.36
N LEU A 248 6.28 34.43 -6.63
CA LEU A 248 6.24 35.33 -7.80
C LEU A 248 5.27 34.76 -8.87
N PRO A 249 3.95 34.80 -8.64
CA PRO A 249 2.98 34.16 -9.54
C PRO A 249 2.90 34.79 -10.93
N GLU A 250 3.42 36.02 -11.12
CA GLU A 250 3.63 36.65 -12.43
C GLU A 250 4.42 35.75 -13.41
N ARG A 251 5.30 34.88 -12.89
CA ARG A 251 6.07 33.91 -13.70
C ARG A 251 5.22 32.87 -14.41
N ALA A 252 3.96 32.68 -14.00
CA ALA A 252 3.02 31.80 -14.70
C ALA A 252 2.35 32.48 -15.91
N VAL A 253 2.45 33.80 -16.02
CA VAL A 253 1.83 34.61 -17.08
C VAL A 253 2.86 35.12 -18.09
N GLU A 254 4.07 35.46 -17.61
CA GLU A 254 5.18 35.91 -18.46
C GLU A 254 5.58 34.85 -19.51
N SER A 255 5.57 35.20 -20.80
CA SER A 255 5.85 34.25 -21.90
C SER A 255 7.21 33.55 -21.81
N THR A 256 8.22 34.22 -21.24
CA THR A 256 9.58 33.66 -21.08
C THR A 256 9.69 32.64 -19.96
N THR A 257 8.87 32.77 -18.92
CA THR A 257 8.96 31.93 -17.71
C THR A 257 7.76 31.01 -17.53
N GLN A 258 6.66 31.23 -18.26
CA GLN A 258 5.40 30.51 -18.15
C GLN A 258 5.55 28.99 -18.23
N LEU A 259 6.36 28.47 -19.16
CA LEU A 259 6.60 27.03 -19.28
C LEU A 259 7.21 26.45 -18.00
N VAL A 260 8.18 27.15 -17.41
CA VAL A 260 8.86 26.71 -16.19
C VAL A 260 7.98 26.95 -14.96
N GLY A 261 7.29 28.10 -14.92
CA GLY A 261 6.38 28.50 -13.85
C GLY A 261 5.19 27.54 -13.70
N LEU A 262 4.68 26.98 -14.79
CA LEU A 262 3.66 25.92 -14.76
C LEU A 262 4.28 24.53 -14.68
N GLY A 263 5.42 24.31 -15.33
CA GLY A 263 6.07 23.01 -15.45
C GLY A 263 6.55 22.44 -14.12
N ILE A 264 7.18 23.25 -13.25
CA ILE A 264 7.67 22.78 -11.94
C ILE A 264 6.54 22.25 -11.05
N PRO A 265 5.47 23.02 -10.76
CA PRO A 265 4.35 22.50 -9.97
C PRO A 265 3.61 21.36 -10.67
N ALA A 266 3.51 21.35 -12.01
CA ALA A 266 2.96 20.21 -12.74
C ALA A 266 3.78 18.93 -12.52
N LEU A 267 5.11 19.01 -12.59
CA LEU A 267 5.99 17.89 -12.31
C LEU A 267 5.86 17.42 -10.86
N ALA A 268 5.73 18.36 -9.92
CA ALA A 268 5.50 18.04 -8.51
C ALA A 268 4.21 17.21 -8.33
N VAL A 269 3.11 17.60 -8.99
CA VAL A 269 1.85 16.83 -9.03
C VAL A 269 2.06 15.47 -9.73
N ALA A 270 2.78 15.43 -10.84
CA ALA A 270 3.03 14.21 -11.61
C ALA A 270 3.75 13.12 -10.79
N THR A 271 4.61 13.51 -9.83
CA THR A 271 5.26 12.53 -8.93
C THR A 271 4.29 11.64 -8.16
N ILE A 272 3.03 12.04 -8.00
CA ILE A 272 1.98 11.23 -7.37
C ILE A 272 1.76 9.93 -8.15
N GLY A 273 1.73 10.00 -9.48
CA GLY A 273 1.53 8.84 -10.34
C GLY A 273 2.73 7.88 -10.39
N LEU A 274 3.93 8.37 -10.10
CA LEU A 274 5.16 7.57 -10.09
C LEU A 274 5.21 6.54 -8.94
N THR A 275 4.23 6.56 -8.04
CA THR A 275 4.08 5.56 -6.98
C THR A 275 3.37 4.28 -7.45
N ARG A 276 2.78 4.28 -8.66
CA ARG A 276 2.06 3.13 -9.23
C ARG A 276 2.97 2.22 -10.05
N THR A 277 3.97 1.63 -9.40
CA THR A 277 5.00 0.81 -10.09
C THR A 277 4.75 -0.70 -10.08
N THR A 278 3.56 -1.13 -9.67
CA THR A 278 3.19 -2.56 -9.54
C THR A 278 1.88 -2.91 -10.22
N GLY A 279 1.65 -4.22 -10.41
CA GLY A 279 0.46 -4.79 -11.06
C GLY A 279 0.55 -4.76 -12.57
N ASP A 280 -0.40 -5.42 -13.25
CA ASP A 280 -0.42 -5.50 -14.71
C ASP A 280 -0.50 -4.10 -15.36
N LEU A 281 0.06 -3.96 -16.56
CA LEU A 281 0.03 -2.71 -17.33
C LEU A 281 0.61 -1.51 -16.55
N VAL A 282 1.75 -1.68 -15.88
CA VAL A 282 2.41 -0.64 -15.05
C VAL A 282 2.52 0.72 -15.76
N ALA A 283 2.97 0.74 -17.02
CA ALA A 283 3.12 1.98 -17.79
C ALA A 283 1.80 2.73 -17.96
N LEU A 284 0.70 2.00 -18.19
CA LEU A 284 -0.64 2.57 -18.24
C LEU A 284 -1.07 3.08 -16.86
N GLY A 285 -0.81 2.32 -15.79
CA GLY A 285 -1.09 2.70 -14.41
C GLY A 285 -0.42 4.04 -14.03
N ILE A 286 0.88 4.18 -14.31
CA ILE A 286 1.63 5.43 -14.08
C ILE A 286 1.03 6.57 -14.91
N GLY A 287 0.86 6.36 -16.22
CA GLY A 287 0.33 7.40 -17.12
C GLY A 287 -1.05 7.90 -16.70
N MET A 288 -1.96 6.98 -16.37
CA MET A 288 -3.31 7.32 -15.93
C MET A 288 -3.31 7.97 -14.54
N ALA A 289 -2.42 7.58 -13.64
CA ALA A 289 -2.30 8.22 -12.33
C ALA A 289 -1.72 9.65 -12.42
N VAL A 290 -0.74 9.89 -13.29
CA VAL A 290 -0.23 11.24 -13.59
C VAL A 290 -1.33 12.11 -14.16
N LEU A 291 -2.04 11.61 -15.18
CA LEU A 291 -3.11 12.34 -15.84
C LEU A 291 -4.27 12.64 -14.87
N HIS A 292 -4.65 11.66 -14.05
CA HIS A 292 -5.64 11.83 -12.99
C HIS A 292 -5.24 12.93 -12.00
N ALA A 293 -3.99 12.89 -11.50
CA ALA A 293 -3.51 13.85 -10.52
C ALA A 293 -3.47 15.29 -11.08
N LEU A 294 -3.00 15.47 -12.31
CA LEU A 294 -2.98 16.78 -12.97
C LEU A 294 -4.38 17.34 -13.22
N ALA A 295 -5.29 16.50 -13.75
CA ALA A 295 -6.67 16.90 -14.00
C ALA A 295 -7.42 17.23 -12.70
N MET A 296 -7.23 16.41 -11.68
CA MET A 296 -7.78 16.64 -10.33
C MET A 296 -7.24 17.95 -9.73
N ALA A 297 -5.95 18.24 -9.89
CA ALA A 297 -5.37 19.47 -9.38
C ALA A 297 -5.93 20.72 -10.05
N VAL A 298 -6.16 20.69 -11.37
CA VAL A 298 -6.84 21.77 -12.09
C VAL A 298 -8.28 21.95 -11.61
N TRP A 299 -9.01 20.86 -11.40
CA TRP A 299 -10.40 20.91 -10.94
C TRP A 299 -10.51 21.34 -9.47
N ILE A 300 -10.02 20.55 -8.53
CA ILE A 300 -10.20 20.78 -7.08
C ILE A 300 -9.38 21.99 -6.62
N GLY A 301 -8.13 22.11 -7.08
CA GLY A 301 -7.26 23.23 -6.73
C GLY A 301 -7.80 24.56 -7.27
N GLY A 302 -8.25 24.56 -8.52
CA GLY A 302 -8.91 25.72 -9.12
C GLY A 302 -10.23 26.07 -8.44
N ALA A 303 -11.07 25.10 -8.08
CA ALA A 303 -12.33 25.33 -7.38
C ALA A 303 -12.11 25.99 -6.01
N LEU A 304 -11.13 25.50 -5.24
CA LEU A 304 -10.78 26.11 -3.96
C LEU A 304 -10.28 27.55 -4.12
N PHE A 305 -9.44 27.79 -5.13
CA PHE A 305 -8.93 29.14 -5.42
C PHE A 305 -10.05 30.10 -5.82
N VAL A 306 -10.96 29.68 -6.72
CA VAL A 306 -12.13 30.48 -7.11
C VAL A 306 -13.01 30.78 -5.89
N ALA A 307 -13.30 29.78 -5.07
CA ALA A 307 -14.13 29.96 -3.88
C ALA A 307 -13.50 30.91 -2.85
N ARG A 308 -12.19 30.85 -2.66
CA ARG A 308 -11.50 31.63 -1.60
C ARG A 308 -11.05 33.01 -2.03
N ILE A 309 -10.78 33.20 -3.31
CA ILE A 309 -10.08 34.40 -3.81
C ILE A 309 -10.95 35.13 -4.82
N VAL A 310 -11.30 34.48 -5.92
CA VAL A 310 -12.06 35.13 -7.00
C VAL A 310 -13.44 35.58 -6.51
N LEU A 311 -14.11 34.73 -5.72
CA LEU A 311 -15.46 34.99 -5.21
C LEU A 311 -15.47 35.53 -3.77
N ALA A 312 -14.37 36.11 -3.29
CA ALA A 312 -14.27 36.62 -1.92
C ALA A 312 -15.22 37.81 -1.62
N GLY A 313 -15.71 38.48 -2.66
CA GLY A 313 -16.66 39.58 -2.58
C GLY A 313 -17.22 39.96 -3.94
N SER A 314 -17.91 41.09 -4.01
CA SER A 314 -18.24 41.74 -5.28
C SER A 314 -16.97 42.24 -5.97
N GLY A 315 -16.98 42.35 -7.28
CA GLY A 315 -15.88 43.00 -8.00
C GLY A 315 -16.10 43.10 -9.50
N ASP A 316 -15.03 43.49 -10.17
CA ASP A 316 -15.05 44.02 -11.53
C ASP A 316 -15.12 42.91 -12.60
N GLU A 317 -15.02 43.32 -13.86
CA GLU A 317 -15.17 42.46 -15.03
C GLU A 317 -14.14 41.32 -15.08
N ASP A 318 -12.94 41.54 -14.55
CA ASP A 318 -11.86 40.54 -14.50
C ASP A 318 -12.25 39.32 -13.65
N LEU A 319 -12.94 39.51 -12.52
CA LEU A 319 -13.41 38.41 -11.68
C LEU A 319 -14.50 37.58 -12.39
N VAL A 320 -15.38 38.24 -13.14
CA VAL A 320 -16.37 37.55 -13.99
C VAL A 320 -15.66 36.70 -15.05
N HIS A 321 -14.60 37.23 -15.65
CA HIS A 321 -13.77 36.51 -16.62
C HIS A 321 -13.08 35.30 -15.99
N ALA A 322 -12.53 35.44 -14.79
CA ALA A 322 -11.91 34.36 -14.04
C ALA A 322 -12.89 33.21 -13.77
N VAL A 323 -14.11 33.50 -13.30
CA VAL A 323 -15.15 32.49 -13.04
C VAL A 323 -15.60 31.79 -14.33
N ARG A 324 -15.82 32.55 -15.40
CA ARG A 324 -16.19 31.99 -16.71
C ARG A 324 -15.07 31.11 -17.28
N GLY A 325 -13.82 31.55 -17.17
CA GLY A 325 -12.66 30.82 -17.64
C GLY A 325 -12.45 29.52 -16.86
N PHE A 326 -12.56 29.56 -15.52
CA PHE A 326 -12.55 28.35 -14.70
C PHE A 326 -13.66 27.37 -15.09
N SER A 327 -14.87 27.86 -15.37
CA SER A 327 -15.99 27.02 -15.80
C SER A 327 -15.74 26.30 -17.14
N ARG A 328 -14.92 26.88 -18.03
CA ARG A 328 -14.50 26.25 -19.28
C ARG A 328 -13.38 25.23 -19.06
N LEU A 329 -12.45 25.55 -18.17
CA LEU A 329 -11.29 24.71 -17.84
C LEU A 329 -11.65 23.48 -16.99
N SER A 330 -12.58 23.62 -16.06
CA SER A 330 -12.98 22.56 -15.12
C SER A 330 -13.68 21.37 -15.80
N MET A 331 -14.44 21.58 -16.87
CA MET A 331 -15.14 20.49 -17.57
C MET A 331 -14.22 19.41 -18.14
N PRO A 332 -13.21 19.72 -18.99
CA PRO A 332 -12.29 18.71 -19.46
C PRO A 332 -11.49 18.10 -18.30
N ALA A 333 -11.13 18.88 -17.27
CA ALA A 333 -10.45 18.37 -16.09
C ALA A 333 -11.30 17.33 -15.31
N ILE A 334 -12.59 17.60 -15.10
CA ILE A 334 -13.54 16.66 -14.49
C ILE A 334 -13.65 15.39 -15.35
N ALA A 335 -13.86 15.53 -16.65
CA ALA A 335 -14.02 14.40 -17.56
C ALA A 335 -12.77 13.49 -17.54
N VAL A 336 -11.57 14.08 -17.63
CA VAL A 336 -10.30 13.35 -17.56
C VAL A 336 -10.14 12.67 -16.19
N THR A 337 -10.46 13.35 -15.09
CA THR A 337 -10.40 12.77 -13.74
C THR A 337 -11.30 11.55 -13.61
N VAL A 338 -12.54 11.64 -14.11
CA VAL A 338 -13.51 10.53 -14.07
C VAL A 338 -13.04 9.36 -14.94
N VAL A 339 -12.67 9.61 -16.20
CA VAL A 339 -12.23 8.55 -17.13
C VAL A 339 -10.99 7.84 -16.60
N THR A 340 -9.98 8.59 -16.14
CA THR A 340 -8.77 8.00 -15.56
C THR A 340 -9.04 7.25 -14.26
N GLY A 341 -10.01 7.71 -13.46
CA GLY A 341 -10.47 7.02 -12.26
C GLY A 341 -11.13 5.68 -12.57
N ILE A 342 -12.00 5.62 -13.60
CA ILE A 342 -12.65 4.38 -14.07
C ILE A 342 -11.60 3.38 -14.57
N VAL A 343 -10.61 3.84 -15.34
CA VAL A 343 -9.54 2.96 -15.84
C VAL A 343 -8.71 2.40 -14.68
N GLN A 344 -8.40 3.21 -13.66
CA GLN A 344 -7.70 2.70 -12.47
C GLN A 344 -8.56 1.74 -11.63
N LEU A 345 -9.87 1.99 -11.50
CA LEU A 345 -10.81 1.08 -10.86
C LEU A 345 -10.79 -0.30 -11.54
N VAL A 346 -10.93 -0.35 -12.86
CA VAL A 346 -10.90 -1.63 -13.60
C VAL A 346 -9.56 -2.33 -13.44
N ARG A 347 -8.45 -1.58 -13.52
CA ARG A 347 -7.10 -2.12 -13.38
C ARG A 347 -6.84 -2.69 -11.99
N LEU A 348 -7.23 -1.99 -10.92
CA LEU A 348 -6.87 -2.32 -9.53
C LEU A 348 -7.85 -3.27 -8.84
N ASP A 349 -9.14 -3.20 -9.18
CA ASP A 349 -10.18 -3.95 -8.46
C ASP A 349 -10.87 -5.01 -9.32
N GLY A 350 -10.75 -4.96 -10.65
CA GLY A 350 -11.40 -5.93 -11.54
C GLY A 350 -12.93 -5.96 -11.48
N GLY A 351 -13.55 -5.03 -10.73
CA GLY A 351 -14.98 -5.00 -10.46
C GLY A 351 -15.39 -5.52 -9.07
N ASP A 352 -14.45 -5.98 -8.25
CA ASP A 352 -14.73 -6.47 -6.88
C ASP A 352 -14.90 -5.34 -5.86
N LEU A 353 -16.01 -4.61 -6.01
CA LEU A 353 -16.31 -3.42 -5.23
C LEU A 353 -16.96 -3.71 -3.88
N PHE A 354 -17.60 -4.87 -3.71
CA PHE A 354 -18.43 -5.16 -2.54
C PHE A 354 -17.80 -6.16 -1.57
N THR A 355 -16.88 -7.00 -2.02
CA THR A 355 -16.31 -8.05 -1.16
C THR A 355 -14.98 -7.63 -0.54
N SER A 356 -14.15 -6.88 -1.27
CA SER A 356 -12.88 -6.36 -0.76
C SER A 356 -13.04 -5.13 0.16
N GLY A 357 -12.09 -4.94 1.09
CA GLY A 357 -12.02 -3.72 1.92
C GLY A 357 -11.69 -2.48 1.09
N HIS A 358 -10.77 -2.64 0.13
CA HIS A 358 -10.39 -1.60 -0.83
C HIS A 358 -11.58 -1.16 -1.71
N GLY A 359 -12.35 -2.11 -2.25
CA GLY A 359 -13.53 -1.86 -3.07
C GLY A 359 -14.61 -1.07 -2.33
N ARG A 360 -14.88 -1.37 -1.07
CA ARG A 360 -15.88 -0.65 -0.25
C ARG A 360 -15.49 0.81 -0.01
N VAL A 361 -14.22 1.09 0.25
CA VAL A 361 -13.73 2.48 0.38
C VAL A 361 -13.79 3.20 -0.97
N LEU A 362 -13.47 2.50 -2.06
CA LEU A 362 -13.58 3.05 -3.42
C LEU A 362 -15.02 3.37 -3.81
N LEU A 363 -16.01 2.57 -3.41
CA LEU A 363 -17.43 2.88 -3.56
C LEU A 363 -17.80 4.18 -2.85
N GLY A 364 -17.40 4.32 -1.58
CA GLY A 364 -17.61 5.55 -0.82
C GLY A 364 -16.97 6.77 -1.49
N LYS A 365 -15.73 6.65 -1.96
CA LYS A 365 -15.04 7.70 -2.72
C LYS A 365 -15.78 8.03 -4.02
N SER A 366 -16.27 7.03 -4.73
CA SER A 366 -17.00 7.21 -5.99
C SER A 366 -18.32 7.97 -5.78
N LEU A 367 -19.03 7.71 -4.68
CA LEU A 367 -20.22 8.47 -4.30
C LEU A 367 -19.90 9.94 -3.99
N VAL A 368 -18.83 10.19 -3.22
CA VAL A 368 -18.35 11.55 -2.93
C VAL A 368 -17.98 12.29 -4.22
N VAL A 369 -17.25 11.64 -5.13
CA VAL A 369 -16.89 12.22 -6.43
C VAL A 369 -18.12 12.48 -7.30
N ALA A 370 -19.09 11.56 -7.34
CA ALA A 370 -20.33 11.76 -8.09
C ALA A 370 -21.11 12.98 -7.59
N LEU A 371 -21.19 13.18 -6.27
CA LEU A 371 -21.79 14.37 -5.67
C LEU A 371 -21.01 15.64 -6.02
N ALA A 372 -19.68 15.60 -5.97
CA ALA A 372 -18.82 16.72 -6.37
C ALA A 372 -19.06 17.11 -7.84
N VAL A 373 -19.04 16.13 -8.75
CA VAL A 373 -19.34 16.34 -10.18
C VAL A 373 -20.73 16.95 -10.37
N PHE A 374 -21.74 16.47 -9.65
CA PHE A 374 -23.09 17.04 -9.71
C PHE A 374 -23.10 18.53 -9.30
N ILE A 375 -22.46 18.88 -8.17
CA ILE A 375 -22.35 20.26 -7.70
C ILE A 375 -21.57 21.13 -8.71
N ALA A 376 -20.45 20.63 -9.25
CA ALA A 376 -19.64 21.34 -10.23
C ALA A 376 -20.44 21.64 -11.52
N VAL A 377 -21.21 20.67 -12.02
CA VAL A 377 -22.08 20.85 -13.19
C VAL A 377 -23.21 21.84 -12.91
N ALA A 378 -23.84 21.77 -11.74
CA ALA A 378 -24.89 22.71 -11.32
C ALA A 378 -24.36 24.14 -11.18
N ALA A 379 -23.19 24.31 -10.55
CA ALA A 379 -22.50 25.60 -10.42
C ALA A 379 -22.18 26.18 -11.81
N ARG A 380 -21.73 25.35 -12.75
CA ARG A 380 -21.50 25.77 -14.14
C ARG A 380 -22.77 26.22 -14.84
N GLN A 381 -23.88 25.50 -14.69
CA GLN A 381 -25.16 25.93 -15.25
C GLN A 381 -25.60 27.29 -14.69
N ALA A 382 -25.36 27.54 -13.39
CA ALA A 382 -25.61 28.84 -12.78
C ALA A 382 -24.70 29.94 -13.36
N VAL A 383 -23.40 29.67 -13.56
CA VAL A 383 -22.47 30.61 -14.21
C VAL A 383 -22.92 30.95 -15.63
N VAL A 384 -23.27 29.95 -16.44
CA VAL A 384 -23.70 30.19 -17.84
C VAL A 384 -25.01 30.96 -17.90
N THR A 385 -25.96 30.69 -17.02
CA THR A 385 -27.28 31.36 -17.06
C THR A 385 -27.23 32.78 -16.49
N ARG A 386 -26.54 32.99 -15.36
CA ARG A 386 -26.54 34.27 -14.65
C ARG A 386 -25.42 35.20 -15.09
N LEU A 387 -24.23 34.64 -15.31
CA LEU A 387 -23.06 35.41 -15.67
C LEU A 387 -22.83 35.44 -17.18
N ALA A 388 -23.74 35.05 -18.06
CA ALA A 388 -23.50 35.15 -19.52
C ALA A 388 -23.33 36.60 -20.02
N ARG A 389 -24.05 37.55 -19.42
CA ARG A 389 -24.05 38.97 -19.82
C ARG A 389 -23.62 39.94 -18.71
N ALA A 390 -23.34 39.42 -17.52
CA ALA A 390 -22.86 40.22 -16.40
C ALA A 390 -21.48 40.83 -16.71
N ARG A 391 -21.28 42.09 -16.36
CA ARG A 391 -19.97 42.76 -16.46
C ARG A 391 -19.32 42.95 -15.10
N GLU A 392 -20.07 42.78 -14.03
CA GLU A 392 -19.61 42.91 -12.65
C GLU A 392 -20.20 41.75 -11.84
N MET A 393 -19.53 41.37 -10.75
CA MET A 393 -20.05 40.37 -9.82
C MET A 393 -20.82 41.02 -8.69
N GLU A 394 -22.13 40.78 -8.65
CA GLU A 394 -22.96 41.14 -7.51
C GLU A 394 -22.65 40.23 -6.30
N ALA A 395 -22.62 40.82 -5.10
CA ALA A 395 -22.26 40.10 -3.87
C ALA A 395 -23.12 38.86 -3.61
N GLN A 396 -24.42 38.90 -3.92
CA GLN A 396 -25.34 37.78 -3.72
C GLN A 396 -25.04 36.59 -4.64
N ASP A 397 -24.71 36.85 -5.90
CA ASP A 397 -24.33 35.80 -6.85
C ASP A 397 -22.93 35.25 -6.54
N ALA A 398 -22.00 36.14 -6.16
CA ALA A 398 -20.67 35.74 -5.70
C ALA A 398 -20.74 34.79 -4.49
N ASP A 399 -21.57 35.11 -3.50
CA ASP A 399 -21.73 34.27 -2.30
C ASP A 399 -22.35 32.90 -2.60
N ARG A 400 -23.33 32.83 -3.50
CA ARG A 400 -23.95 31.56 -3.90
C ARG A 400 -22.96 30.66 -4.63
N LEU A 401 -22.23 31.22 -5.59
CA LEU A 401 -21.20 30.49 -6.34
C LEU A 401 -20.04 30.11 -5.42
N ARG A 402 -19.62 30.99 -4.50
CA ARG A 402 -18.58 30.72 -3.51
C ARG A 402 -18.90 29.49 -2.69
N ARG A 403 -20.13 29.39 -2.17
CA ARG A 403 -20.57 28.21 -1.40
C ARG A 403 -20.52 26.95 -2.26
N ALA A 404 -21.02 27.00 -3.49
CA ALA A 404 -21.00 25.84 -4.38
C ALA A 404 -19.58 25.34 -4.68
N PHE A 405 -18.66 26.23 -5.07
CA PHE A 405 -17.26 25.87 -5.33
C PHE A 405 -16.51 25.47 -4.05
N ALA A 406 -16.85 26.06 -2.90
CA ALA A 406 -16.28 25.64 -1.61
C ALA A 406 -16.73 24.22 -1.24
N PHE A 407 -18.02 23.89 -1.42
CA PHE A 407 -18.53 22.53 -1.21
C PHE A 407 -17.88 21.52 -2.18
N ASP A 408 -17.75 21.88 -3.46
CA ASP A 408 -17.06 21.04 -4.45
C ASP A 408 -15.60 20.76 -4.04
N ALA A 409 -14.86 21.79 -3.63
CA ALA A 409 -13.50 21.65 -3.13
C ALA A 409 -13.41 20.80 -1.85
N LEU A 410 -14.35 20.96 -0.93
CA LEU A 410 -14.40 20.15 0.31
C LEU A 410 -14.65 18.67 0.02
N LEU A 411 -15.59 18.35 -0.87
CA LEU A 411 -15.82 16.97 -1.32
C LEU A 411 -14.57 16.40 -2.02
N GLY A 412 -13.90 17.22 -2.82
CA GLY A 412 -12.62 16.88 -3.42
C GLY A 412 -11.53 16.53 -2.39
N LEU A 413 -11.37 17.34 -1.34
CA LEU A 413 -10.47 17.04 -0.23
C LEU A 413 -10.89 15.77 0.53
N GLY A 414 -12.20 15.54 0.71
CA GLY A 414 -12.74 14.30 1.25
C GLY A 414 -12.37 13.08 0.42
N ALA A 415 -12.46 13.17 -0.92
CA ALA A 415 -12.04 12.10 -1.82
C ALA A 415 -10.51 11.84 -1.74
N LEU A 416 -9.70 12.87 -1.51
CA LEU A 416 -8.26 12.71 -1.26
C LEU A 416 -7.98 12.03 0.09
N ALA A 417 -8.71 12.41 1.15
CA ALA A 417 -8.64 11.76 2.46
C ALA A 417 -8.99 10.26 2.37
N LEU A 418 -10.08 9.93 1.65
CA LEU A 418 -10.46 8.54 1.36
C LEU A 418 -9.40 7.82 0.52
N THR A 419 -8.75 8.50 -0.42
CA THR A 419 -7.63 7.92 -1.18
C THR A 419 -6.45 7.58 -0.26
N GLY A 420 -6.13 8.45 0.68
CA GLY A 420 -5.11 8.18 1.69
C GLY A 420 -5.45 6.96 2.55
N TRP A 421 -6.71 6.81 2.94
CA TRP A 421 -7.19 5.67 3.72
C TRP A 421 -7.22 4.38 2.89
N MET A 422 -7.65 4.45 1.64
CA MET A 422 -7.70 3.33 0.70
C MET A 422 -6.33 2.66 0.50
N LEU A 423 -5.24 3.43 0.59
CA LEU A 423 -3.86 2.91 0.52
C LEU A 423 -3.43 2.05 1.73
N THR A 424 -4.29 1.90 2.74
CA THR A 424 -4.09 0.96 3.85
C THR A 424 -4.63 -0.44 3.56
N TYR A 425 -5.40 -0.61 2.48
CA TYR A 425 -5.94 -1.90 2.05
C TYR A 425 -5.14 -2.44 0.85
N PRO A 426 -4.91 -3.76 0.77
CA PRO A 426 -4.41 -4.40 -0.45
C PRO A 426 -5.45 -4.25 -1.56
N THR A 427 -5.00 -4.10 -2.81
CA THR A 427 -5.92 -4.04 -3.95
C THR A 427 -6.10 -5.45 -4.54
N PRO A 428 -7.31 -5.83 -4.98
CA PRO A 428 -7.58 -7.19 -5.48
C PRO A 428 -6.67 -7.64 -6.64
N ASN A 429 -6.32 -6.70 -7.54
CA ASN A 429 -5.50 -6.99 -8.72
C ASN A 429 -4.05 -6.51 -8.60
N ASP A 430 -3.65 -5.81 -7.53
CA ASP A 430 -2.22 -5.67 -7.24
C ASP A 430 -1.73 -7.00 -6.66
N THR A 431 -1.51 -7.96 -7.55
CA THR A 431 -0.43 -8.94 -7.38
C THR A 431 0.87 -8.14 -7.48
N GLY A 432 1.17 -7.29 -6.48
CA GLY A 432 2.54 -6.85 -6.23
C GLY A 432 3.34 -8.13 -6.26
N ALA A 433 4.17 -8.25 -7.30
CA ALA A 433 4.59 -9.51 -7.86
C ALA A 433 4.56 -10.62 -6.80
N ALA A 434 3.62 -11.56 -6.90
CA ALA A 434 4.02 -12.92 -6.66
C ALA A 434 5.09 -13.14 -7.73
N THR A 435 6.32 -12.68 -7.44
CA THR A 435 7.50 -13.07 -8.17
C THR A 435 7.41 -14.56 -8.02
N THR A 436 7.01 -15.22 -9.10
CA THR A 436 6.84 -16.66 -9.17
C THR A 436 8.23 -17.31 -9.17
N GLY A 437 9.19 -16.74 -8.41
CA GLY A 437 10.62 -16.91 -8.54
C GLY A 437 11.34 -16.50 -7.25
N ASP A 438 11.86 -17.50 -6.56
CA ASP A 438 12.84 -17.41 -5.47
C ASP A 438 12.50 -16.54 -4.25
N PHE A 439 11.58 -17.04 -3.41
CA PHE A 439 11.68 -16.77 -1.97
C PHE A 439 12.82 -17.60 -1.39
N ALA A 440 13.80 -16.93 -0.78
CA ALA A 440 14.96 -17.59 -0.18
C ALA A 440 14.60 -18.33 1.11
N VAL A 441 13.58 -17.83 1.82
CA VAL A 441 13.03 -18.44 3.03
C VAL A 441 11.55 -18.72 2.78
N THR A 442 11.08 -19.90 3.17
CA THR A 442 9.65 -20.20 3.20
C THR A 442 9.37 -21.18 4.32
N GLU A 443 8.78 -20.67 5.38
CA GLU A 443 8.41 -21.40 6.58
C GLU A 443 6.91 -21.64 6.60
N ARG A 444 6.50 -22.91 6.73
CA ARG A 444 5.08 -23.26 6.88
C ARG A 444 4.81 -23.57 8.35
N VAL A 445 3.72 -23.04 8.87
CA VAL A 445 3.22 -23.28 10.22
C VAL A 445 1.84 -23.92 10.07
N THR A 446 1.74 -25.16 10.54
CA THR A 446 0.49 -25.91 10.57
C THR A 446 0.20 -26.28 12.01
N ASP A 447 -0.95 -25.87 12.52
CA ASP A 447 -1.42 -26.17 13.88
C ASP A 447 -2.80 -26.83 13.82
N PRO A 448 -2.89 -28.16 14.06
CA PRO A 448 -4.15 -28.88 14.02
C PRO A 448 -5.16 -28.46 15.10
N GLU A 449 -4.71 -27.90 16.22
CA GLU A 449 -5.61 -27.52 17.32
C GLU A 449 -6.39 -26.24 17.02
N SER A 450 -5.73 -25.26 16.38
CA SER A 450 -6.39 -24.04 15.91
C SER A 450 -6.89 -24.11 14.46
N GLY A 451 -6.59 -25.19 13.72
CA GLY A 451 -6.95 -25.31 12.30
C GLY A 451 -6.20 -24.33 11.39
N VAL A 452 -5.04 -23.82 11.85
CA VAL A 452 -4.24 -22.85 11.12
C VAL A 452 -3.26 -23.58 10.20
N ASP A 453 -3.22 -23.17 8.93
CA ASP A 453 -2.19 -23.59 7.99
C ASP A 453 -1.72 -22.39 7.17
N ILE A 454 -0.50 -21.91 7.44
CA ILE A 454 0.02 -20.66 6.92
C ILE A 454 1.44 -20.88 6.40
N ALA A 455 1.79 -20.33 5.24
CA ALA A 455 3.17 -20.17 4.79
C ALA A 455 3.62 -18.72 4.88
N VAL A 456 4.81 -18.51 5.42
CA VAL A 456 5.49 -17.21 5.47
C VAL A 456 6.77 -17.31 4.66
N SER A 457 6.92 -16.42 3.68
CA SER A 457 8.04 -16.39 2.77
C SER A 457 8.76 -15.05 2.79
N LEU A 458 10.09 -15.09 2.73
CA LEU A 458 10.94 -13.91 2.67
C LEU A 458 11.88 -13.96 1.46
N SER A 459 12.04 -12.83 0.77
CA SER A 459 13.01 -12.65 -0.30
C SER A 459 13.70 -11.30 -0.16
N PRO A 460 15.05 -11.20 -0.27
CA PRO A 460 15.98 -12.23 -0.71
C PRO A 460 16.60 -13.09 0.42
N GLY A 461 16.11 -13.00 1.66
CA GLY A 461 16.61 -13.77 2.81
C GLY A 461 18.00 -13.33 3.29
N ARG A 462 18.30 -12.04 3.25
CA ARG A 462 19.61 -11.48 3.66
C ARG A 462 19.47 -10.16 4.40
N VAL A 463 20.55 -9.70 5.04
CA VAL A 463 20.61 -8.40 5.71
C VAL A 463 20.15 -7.29 4.76
N GLY A 464 19.21 -6.49 5.25
CA GLY A 464 18.49 -5.46 4.49
C GLY A 464 16.98 -5.70 4.45
N ARG A 465 16.29 -5.03 3.53
CA ARG A 465 14.83 -5.17 3.38
C ARG A 465 14.49 -6.44 2.61
N ASN A 466 13.60 -7.24 3.20
CA ASN A 466 13.12 -8.49 2.65
C ASN A 466 11.62 -8.39 2.38
N GLU A 467 11.20 -8.61 1.14
CA GLU A 467 9.79 -8.79 0.80
C GLU A 467 9.20 -9.94 1.64
N LEU A 468 8.07 -9.67 2.28
CA LEU A 468 7.32 -10.63 3.07
C LEU A 468 6.07 -11.04 2.31
N MET A 469 5.86 -12.34 2.17
CA MET A 469 4.62 -12.93 1.67
C MET A 469 4.06 -13.85 2.75
N VAL A 470 2.80 -13.66 3.12
CA VAL A 470 2.08 -14.52 4.05
C VAL A 470 0.86 -15.09 3.34
N GLU A 471 0.74 -16.40 3.40
CA GLU A 471 -0.20 -17.18 2.65
C GLU A 471 -0.99 -18.06 3.60
N VAL A 472 -2.28 -17.79 3.74
CA VAL A 472 -3.19 -18.57 4.59
C VAL A 472 -3.90 -19.60 3.72
N PHE A 473 -3.75 -20.87 4.08
CA PHE A 473 -4.46 -22.01 3.49
C PHE A 473 -5.70 -22.36 4.30
N GLU A 474 -5.58 -22.37 5.64
CA GLU A 474 -6.67 -22.60 6.57
C GLU A 474 -6.56 -21.65 7.77
N PRO A 475 -7.68 -21.19 8.36
CA PRO A 475 -9.06 -21.50 8.00
C PRO A 475 -9.57 -20.68 6.80
N GLY A 476 -10.61 -21.18 6.12
CA GLY A 476 -11.24 -20.49 4.98
C GLY A 476 -11.80 -19.10 5.34
N GLU A 477 -12.38 -18.96 6.53
CA GLU A 477 -12.91 -17.71 7.09
C GLU A 477 -12.77 -17.69 8.62
N GLY A 478 -12.92 -16.52 9.23
CA GLY A 478 -12.96 -16.38 10.69
C GLY A 478 -11.58 -16.26 11.37
N LEU A 479 -10.51 -16.12 10.58
CA LEU A 479 -9.19 -15.77 11.10
C LEU A 479 -9.23 -14.33 11.64
N ARG A 480 -8.63 -14.09 12.81
CA ARG A 480 -8.56 -12.78 13.47
C ARG A 480 -7.19 -12.56 14.09
N GLY A 481 -6.71 -11.32 14.02
CA GLY A 481 -5.47 -10.92 14.70
C GLY A 481 -4.24 -11.69 14.25
N LEU A 482 -4.13 -12.04 12.97
CA LEU A 482 -2.93 -12.69 12.43
C LEU A 482 -1.75 -11.73 12.50
N GLU A 483 -0.73 -12.09 13.27
CA GLU A 483 0.51 -11.36 13.43
C GLU A 483 1.71 -12.28 13.24
N VAL A 484 2.73 -11.76 12.54
CA VAL A 484 4.03 -12.41 12.38
C VAL A 484 5.09 -11.55 13.06
N THR A 485 5.73 -12.08 14.10
CA THR A 485 6.81 -11.42 14.83
C THR A 485 8.16 -12.04 14.48
N PHE A 486 9.10 -11.22 14.02
CA PHE A 486 10.49 -11.57 13.76
C PHE A 486 11.36 -11.14 14.93
N ILE A 487 12.05 -12.10 15.52
CA ILE A 487 12.97 -11.91 16.64
C ILE A 487 14.40 -12.08 16.12
N PRO A 488 15.29 -11.11 16.36
CA PRO A 488 16.67 -11.17 15.90
C PRO A 488 17.47 -12.28 16.59
N PRO A 489 18.65 -12.65 16.04
CA PRO A 489 19.55 -13.62 16.65
C PRO A 489 19.93 -13.25 18.09
N GLU A 490 20.21 -14.25 18.92
CA GLU A 490 20.67 -14.00 20.30
C GLU A 490 21.95 -13.15 20.31
N GLY A 491 21.97 -12.12 21.15
CA GLY A 491 23.09 -11.16 21.25
C GLY A 491 23.05 -10.00 20.25
N SER A 492 22.02 -9.90 19.41
CA SER A 492 21.77 -8.73 18.55
C SER A 492 21.12 -7.57 19.32
N ASP A 493 21.50 -6.34 18.97
CA ASP A 493 20.88 -5.09 19.44
C ASP A 493 19.66 -4.67 18.59
N SER A 494 19.33 -5.43 17.54
CA SER A 494 18.22 -5.11 16.64
C SER A 494 16.85 -5.23 17.33
N PRO A 495 15.86 -4.43 16.93
CA PRO A 495 14.52 -4.52 17.47
C PRO A 495 13.79 -5.78 16.97
N ARG A 496 12.84 -6.26 17.77
CA ARG A 496 11.82 -7.23 17.30
C ARG A 496 10.88 -6.52 16.35
N ILE A 497 10.46 -7.21 15.29
CA ILE A 497 9.60 -6.64 14.25
C ILE A 497 8.29 -7.42 14.23
N THR A 498 7.18 -6.78 14.59
CA THR A 498 5.85 -7.38 14.53
C THR A 498 5.07 -6.81 13.36
N GLN A 499 4.61 -7.69 12.48
CA GLN A 499 3.83 -7.35 11.31
C GLN A 499 2.44 -7.96 11.42
N ALA A 500 1.42 -7.10 11.53
CA ALA A 500 0.03 -7.52 11.40
C ALA A 500 -0.30 -7.87 9.94
N ILE A 501 -1.03 -8.96 9.73
CA ILE A 501 -1.44 -9.45 8.42
C ILE A 501 -2.95 -9.29 8.31
N GLY A 502 -3.39 -8.45 7.38
CA GLY A 502 -4.80 -8.11 7.19
C GLY A 502 -5.64 -9.18 6.48
N LEU A 503 -5.43 -10.46 6.83
CA LEU A 503 -6.21 -11.59 6.31
C LEU A 503 -7.20 -12.07 7.38
N ASN A 504 -8.44 -12.33 6.96
CA ASN A 504 -9.52 -12.82 7.84
C ASN A 504 -9.95 -14.27 7.50
N GLY A 505 -9.14 -14.97 6.71
CA GLY A 505 -9.38 -16.31 6.19
C GLY A 505 -8.33 -16.68 5.15
N GLU A 506 -8.65 -17.65 4.30
CA GLU A 506 -7.78 -18.08 3.20
C GLU A 506 -7.42 -16.89 2.30
N GLY A 507 -6.14 -16.75 1.95
CA GLY A 507 -5.69 -15.61 1.16
C GLY A 507 -4.18 -15.43 1.13
N LEU A 508 -3.76 -14.37 0.43
CA LEU A 508 -2.36 -14.02 0.25
C LEU A 508 -2.16 -12.53 0.60
N ALA A 509 -1.18 -12.26 1.45
CA ALA A 509 -0.72 -10.92 1.78
C ALA A 509 0.74 -10.77 1.36
N VAL A 510 1.06 -9.72 0.63
CA VAL A 510 2.43 -9.40 0.21
C VAL A 510 2.79 -8.01 0.70
N SER A 511 4.00 -7.84 1.21
CA SER A 511 4.52 -6.53 1.60
C SER A 511 4.56 -5.62 0.39
N SER A 512 4.16 -4.35 0.56
CA SER A 512 4.25 -3.38 -0.53
C SER A 512 5.71 -3.23 -1.03
N PRO A 513 5.93 -2.87 -2.30
CA PRO A 513 7.27 -2.60 -2.83
C PRO A 513 7.99 -1.53 -2.00
N GLY A 514 9.19 -1.84 -1.51
CA GLY A 514 9.92 -0.96 -0.60
C GLY A 514 9.36 -0.93 0.83
N GLY A 515 8.38 -1.79 1.13
CA GLY A 515 7.68 -1.96 2.42
C GLY A 515 7.96 -3.29 3.15
N GLY A 516 8.73 -4.22 2.57
CA GLY A 516 9.25 -5.44 3.24
C GLY A 516 9.95 -5.28 4.60
N ILE A 517 10.29 -6.38 5.26
CA ILE A 517 10.83 -6.47 6.62
C ILE A 517 12.32 -6.10 6.65
N PRO A 518 12.75 -5.11 7.46
CA PRO A 518 14.16 -4.74 7.60
C PRO A 518 14.89 -5.70 8.55
N LEU A 519 15.56 -6.73 8.00
CA LEU A 519 16.37 -7.65 8.79
C LEU A 519 17.79 -7.08 8.89
N ALA A 520 18.15 -6.52 10.04
CA ALA A 520 19.39 -5.76 10.21
C ALA A 520 20.63 -6.63 10.45
N ASP A 521 20.46 -7.85 10.97
CA ASP A 521 21.55 -8.76 11.30
C ASP A 521 21.49 -10.07 10.52
N ALA A 522 22.67 -10.60 10.20
CA ALA A 522 22.81 -11.95 9.67
C ALA A 522 22.78 -12.96 10.82
N GLY A 523 22.30 -14.17 10.56
CA GLY A 523 22.19 -15.24 11.54
C GLY A 523 20.78 -15.82 11.64
N THR A 524 20.55 -16.63 12.66
CA THR A 524 19.27 -17.34 12.85
C THR A 524 18.25 -16.43 13.51
N TRP A 525 17.20 -16.08 12.77
CA TRP A 525 16.05 -15.34 13.26
C TRP A 525 14.95 -16.30 13.71
N THR A 526 14.16 -15.89 14.69
CA THR A 526 12.94 -16.62 15.08
C THR A 526 11.70 -15.89 14.59
N MET A 527 10.85 -16.60 13.86
CA MET A 527 9.50 -16.17 13.52
C MET A 527 8.50 -16.72 14.53
N VAL A 528 7.59 -15.87 14.99
CA VAL A 528 6.50 -16.22 15.90
C VAL A 528 5.16 -15.81 15.28
N ILE A 529 4.25 -16.76 15.13
CA ILE A 529 2.90 -16.52 14.59
C ILE A 529 1.88 -16.53 15.74
N ASN A 530 1.03 -15.49 15.74
CA ASN A 530 -0.14 -15.40 16.61
C ASN A 530 -1.39 -15.19 15.75
N ALA A 531 -2.47 -15.91 16.04
CA ALA A 531 -3.77 -15.71 15.41
C ALA A 531 -4.89 -16.37 16.23
N SER A 532 -6.14 -15.94 16.01
CA SER A 532 -7.34 -16.59 16.52
C SER A 532 -8.19 -17.08 15.35
N THR A 533 -8.72 -18.28 15.48
CA THR A 533 -9.65 -18.93 14.55
C THR A 533 -10.94 -19.32 15.29
N PRO A 534 -11.97 -19.81 14.59
CA PRO A 534 -13.14 -20.40 15.24
C PRO A 534 -12.83 -21.63 16.09
N ASP A 535 -11.77 -22.37 15.74
CA ASP A 535 -11.42 -23.65 16.36
C ASP A 535 -10.44 -23.49 17.55
N GLY A 536 -9.73 -22.36 17.63
CA GLY A 536 -8.81 -22.07 18.72
C GLY A 536 -7.95 -20.83 18.49
N SER A 537 -6.90 -20.65 19.29
CA SER A 537 -5.91 -19.60 19.06
C SER A 537 -4.51 -20.17 19.02
N ILE A 538 -3.74 -19.80 18.00
CA ILE A 538 -2.31 -20.04 17.98
C ILE A 538 -1.62 -18.89 18.71
N ALA A 539 -0.98 -19.21 19.84
CA ALA A 539 -0.19 -18.26 20.62
C ALA A 539 1.25 -18.77 20.67
N GLY A 540 2.11 -18.21 19.81
CA GLY A 540 3.52 -18.48 19.86
C GLY A 540 4.00 -19.63 18.95
N GLY A 541 3.39 -19.86 17.79
CA GLY A 541 3.94 -20.82 16.82
C GLY A 541 5.34 -20.36 16.35
N ARG A 542 6.40 -21.07 16.74
CA ARG A 542 7.80 -20.65 16.48
C ARG A 542 8.44 -21.46 15.37
N ASN A 543 8.97 -20.78 14.37
CA ASN A 543 9.90 -21.35 13.39
C ASN A 543 11.18 -20.51 13.36
N THR A 544 12.30 -21.12 13.00
CA THR A 544 13.58 -20.42 12.83
C THR A 544 14.01 -20.43 11.38
N PHE A 545 14.66 -19.36 10.93
CA PHE A 545 15.20 -19.27 9.58
C PHE A 545 16.50 -18.46 9.58
N ASP A 546 17.37 -18.71 8.60
CA ASP A 546 18.66 -18.03 8.51
C ASP A 546 18.61 -16.82 7.57
N VAL A 547 19.16 -15.71 8.05
CA VAL A 547 19.39 -14.50 7.27
C VAL A 547 20.86 -14.42 6.89
N ARG A 548 21.12 -14.37 5.58
CA ARG A 548 22.48 -14.24 5.03
C ARG A 548 23.03 -12.84 5.24
N ARG A 549 24.36 -12.67 5.15
CA ARG A 549 24.97 -11.33 5.09
C ARG A 549 24.52 -10.57 3.84
N ALA A 550 24.72 -9.25 3.82
CA ALA A 550 24.31 -8.39 2.71
C ALA A 550 24.92 -8.80 1.35
N ASP A 551 26.12 -9.41 1.38
CA ASP A 551 26.82 -9.97 0.20
C ASP A 551 26.33 -11.36 -0.22
N GLY A 552 25.39 -11.95 0.52
CA GLY A 552 24.82 -13.28 0.26
C GLY A 552 25.56 -14.45 0.93
N SER A 553 26.64 -14.20 1.68
CA SER A 553 27.37 -15.24 2.43
C SER A 553 26.60 -15.73 3.67
N LEU A 554 26.81 -17.00 4.04
CA LEU A 554 26.26 -17.58 5.27
C LEU A 554 27.11 -17.20 6.48
N VAL A 555 26.50 -17.11 7.67
CA VAL A 555 27.24 -16.95 8.93
C VAL A 555 27.93 -18.28 9.23
N ASP A 556 29.25 -18.29 9.35
CA ASP A 556 29.98 -19.51 9.72
C ASP A 556 29.55 -19.94 11.12
N SER A 557 28.93 -21.11 11.22
CA SER A 557 28.69 -21.77 12.50
C SER A 557 30.04 -21.99 13.16
N VAL A 558 30.29 -21.34 14.30
CA VAL A 558 31.43 -21.70 15.15
C VAL A 558 31.13 -23.10 15.69
N VAL A 559 31.59 -24.13 14.97
CA VAL A 559 31.78 -25.45 15.53
C VAL A 559 32.87 -25.27 16.58
N GLY A 560 32.51 -25.42 17.86
CA GLY A 560 33.48 -25.51 18.93
C GLY A 560 34.48 -26.61 18.56
N SER A 561 35.71 -26.21 18.26
CA SER A 561 36.79 -27.15 18.08
C SER A 561 37.06 -27.76 19.45
N ASP A 562 36.59 -29.00 19.63
CA ASP A 562 37.14 -29.93 20.63
C ASP A 562 38.66 -29.90 20.48
N THR A 563 39.32 -29.32 21.48
CA THR A 563 40.77 -29.46 21.65
C THR A 563 40.98 -30.55 22.68
N ASP A 564 41.16 -31.78 22.21
CA ASP A 564 41.84 -32.82 22.98
C ASP A 564 43.34 -32.78 22.62
N PRO A 565 44.26 -32.87 23.60
CA PRO A 565 45.67 -32.58 23.38
C PRO A 565 46.38 -33.84 22.92
N THR A 566 47.14 -33.77 21.84
CA THR A 566 48.17 -34.78 21.59
C THR A 566 49.42 -34.16 21.00
N SER A 567 50.48 -34.35 21.77
CA SER A 567 51.85 -33.93 21.56
C SER A 567 52.37 -34.30 20.17
N ALA A 568 53.07 -33.37 19.53
CA ALA A 568 54.08 -33.69 18.54
C ALA A 568 55.35 -32.90 18.86
N THR A 569 56.33 -33.63 19.39
CA THR A 569 57.71 -33.24 19.58
C THR A 569 58.40 -33.07 18.22
N THR A 570 59.07 -31.94 18.03
CA THR A 570 60.19 -31.81 17.09
C THR A 570 61.30 -31.01 17.75
N THR A 571 62.31 -31.74 18.22
CA THR A 571 63.69 -31.28 18.35
C THR A 571 64.30 -31.15 16.95
N ASP A 572 64.92 -30.02 16.63
CA ASP A 572 66.35 -30.07 16.30
C ASP A 572 67.06 -28.70 16.45
N ASP A 573 68.35 -28.83 16.67
CA ASP A 573 69.38 -27.94 17.22
C ASP A 573 69.56 -26.54 16.61
N THR A 574 69.95 -25.59 17.46
CA THR A 574 71.20 -24.83 17.27
C THR A 574 71.77 -24.38 18.62
N ALA A 575 73.03 -24.72 18.83
CA ALA A 575 73.80 -24.52 20.05
C ALA A 575 74.37 -23.09 20.19
N THR A 576 74.48 -22.68 21.46
CA THR A 576 75.57 -21.86 22.05
C THR A 576 75.69 -20.38 21.68
N THR A 577 75.36 -19.50 22.63
CA THR A 577 76.39 -18.67 23.33
C THR A 577 75.86 -18.03 24.62
N THR A 578 76.55 -18.35 25.72
CA THR A 578 76.52 -17.70 27.04
C THR A 578 77.12 -16.30 27.03
N GLY A 579 76.59 -15.36 27.85
CA GLY A 579 77.26 -14.08 28.10
C GLY A 579 76.50 -13.06 28.95
N SER A 580 76.59 -13.24 30.27
CA SER A 580 76.11 -12.40 31.40
C SER A 580 76.53 -10.91 31.40
N THR A 581 75.56 -10.07 31.78
CA THR A 581 75.58 -8.97 32.79
C THR A 581 76.67 -7.87 32.78
N ALA A 582 76.16 -6.65 33.00
CA ALA A 582 76.72 -5.51 33.75
C ALA A 582 77.63 -4.52 33.01
N THR A 583 77.10 -3.30 32.85
CA THR A 583 77.86 -2.07 32.72
C THR A 583 77.73 -1.32 34.04
N ASP A 584 78.86 -1.03 34.68
CA ASP A 584 78.95 -0.15 35.83
C ASP A 584 79.65 1.14 35.41
N THR A 585 79.09 2.28 35.85
CA THR A 585 79.72 3.61 36.05
C THR A 585 80.41 4.30 34.85
N THR A 586 80.40 5.61 34.62
CA THR A 586 79.93 6.87 35.24
C THR A 586 80.44 7.99 34.32
N GLY A 587 79.81 9.16 34.31
CA GLY A 587 80.55 10.43 34.24
C GLY A 587 80.26 11.33 33.04
N ASP A 588 79.80 12.54 33.38
CA ASP A 588 79.47 13.70 32.57
C ASP A 588 80.55 14.19 31.59
N GLY A 589 80.07 14.87 30.54
CA GLY A 589 80.83 15.72 29.61
C GLY A 589 79.94 16.25 28.49
#